data_AF-A0A1B6HH26-F1
#
_entry.id   AF-A0A1B6HH26-F1
#
_cell.length_a   1.000
_cell.length_b   1.000
_cell.length_c   1.000
_cell.angle_alpha   90.00
_cell.angle_beta   90.00
_cell.angle_gamma   90.00
#
_symmetry.space_group_name_H-M   'P 1'
#
loop_
_entity.id
_entity.type
_entity.pdbx_description
1 polymer ?
#
loop_
_entity_poly.entity_id
_entity_poly.type
_entity_poly.pdbx_seq_one_letter_code
_entity_poly.pdbx_strand_id
1 'polypeptide(L)'
;PPVFKKDIYSGYIDESAIPGSFVMTKEGPLRILAEDLDSGVNGLVMFEIKESSHMDLLTIDPITGAVRTAAALDYEQIAEINVLVSAVDLGQPSLRSETLASLQVRIKDVNDCPPVFSHNIYNATVVFPT
;
A
#
# COMPACT_ATOMS: atom_id res chain seq x y z
N PRO A 1 -21.18 -12.20 9.35
CA PRO A 1 -20.09 -12.05 8.36
C PRO A 1 -19.41 -10.69 8.56
N PRO A 2 -18.08 -10.61 8.38
CA PRO A 2 -17.34 -9.41 8.68
C PRO A 2 -17.72 -8.24 7.76
N VAL A 3 -17.80 -7.04 8.33
CA VAL A 3 -18.09 -5.80 7.61
C VAL A 3 -16.95 -4.82 7.79
N PHE A 4 -16.39 -4.32 6.69
CA PHE A 4 -15.35 -3.30 6.74
C PHE A 4 -15.89 -1.96 7.25
N LYS A 5 -15.07 -1.25 8.03
CA LYS A 5 -15.41 0.11 8.49
C LYS A 5 -15.36 1.16 7.39
N LYS A 6 -14.63 0.89 6.31
CA LYS A 6 -14.44 1.75 5.15
C LYS A 6 -14.32 0.89 3.90
N ASP A 7 -14.85 1.38 2.78
CA ASP A 7 -14.69 0.73 1.49
C ASP A 7 -13.32 1.02 0.87
N ILE A 8 -12.71 2.15 1.24
CA ILE A 8 -11.41 2.60 0.73
C ILE A 8 -10.48 2.96 1.89
N TYR A 9 -9.28 2.39 1.84
CA TYR A 9 -8.16 2.68 2.73
C TYR A 9 -7.03 3.26 1.92
N SER A 10 -6.53 4.43 2.33
CA SER A 10 -5.48 5.14 1.60
C SER A 10 -4.28 5.37 2.52
N GLY A 11 -3.09 5.08 2.02
CA GLY A 11 -1.84 5.32 2.73
C GLY A 11 -0.73 5.77 1.80
N TYR A 12 0.41 6.07 2.40
CA TYR A 12 1.62 6.42 1.69
C TYR A 12 2.83 5.74 2.31
N ILE A 13 3.86 5.51 1.50
CA ILE A 13 5.14 4.96 1.92
C ILE A 13 6.26 5.56 1.07
N ASP A 14 7.41 5.80 1.68
CA ASP A 14 8.59 6.27 0.95
C ASP A 14 9.20 5.11 0.17
N GLU A 15 9.71 5.33 -1.04
CA GLU A 15 10.31 4.25 -1.84
C GLU A 15 11.57 3.65 -1.19
N SER A 16 12.31 4.51 -0.48
CA SER A 16 13.48 4.12 0.32
C SER A 16 13.14 3.29 1.57
N ALA A 17 11.85 3.00 1.81
CA ALA A 17 11.41 2.19 2.93
C ALA A 17 11.88 0.74 2.80
N ILE A 18 12.48 0.22 3.87
CA ILE A 18 12.94 -1.17 3.94
C ILE A 18 11.73 -2.11 3.89
N PRO A 19 11.83 -3.30 3.27
CA PRO A 19 10.80 -4.33 3.39
C PRO A 19 10.39 -4.58 4.85
N GLY A 20 9.09 -4.67 5.10
CA GLY A 20 8.49 -4.80 6.43
C GLY A 20 8.11 -3.46 7.09
N SER A 21 8.43 -2.33 6.45
CA SER A 21 8.02 -1.00 6.89
C SER A 21 6.51 -0.85 6.85
N PHE A 22 5.94 -0.12 7.81
CA PHE A 22 4.51 0.13 7.84
C PHE A 22 4.11 1.17 6.81
N VAL A 23 3.02 0.91 6.09
CA VAL A 23 2.36 1.95 5.31
C VAL A 23 1.78 2.98 6.26
N MET A 24 1.98 4.27 5.97
CA MET A 24 1.63 5.36 6.87
C MET A 24 0.40 6.14 6.38
N THR A 25 -0.30 6.77 7.32
CA THR A 25 -1.37 7.73 7.08
C THR A 25 -1.04 9.04 7.79
N LYS A 26 -1.96 10.01 7.81
CA LYS A 26 -1.80 11.24 8.59
C LYS A 26 -1.83 11.00 10.10
N GLU A 27 -2.47 9.91 10.54
CA GLU A 27 -2.76 9.62 11.94
C GLU A 27 -1.87 8.52 12.52
N GLY A 28 -1.07 7.84 11.68
CA GLY A 28 -0.19 6.74 12.09
C GLY A 28 -0.15 5.59 11.07
N PRO A 29 0.30 4.40 11.48
CA PRO A 29 0.33 3.21 10.62
C PRO A 29 -1.06 2.86 10.09
N LEU A 30 -1.14 2.58 8.79
CA LEU A 30 -2.38 2.17 8.14
C LEU A 30 -2.79 0.79 8.63
N ARG A 31 -4.05 0.71 9.07
CA ARG A 31 -4.69 -0.53 9.49
C ARG A 31 -6.04 -0.68 8.80
N ILE A 32 -6.29 -1.86 8.27
CA ILE A 32 -7.59 -2.25 7.78
C ILE A 32 -8.44 -2.66 8.97
N LEU A 33 -9.69 -2.19 9.01
CA LEU A 33 -10.62 -2.45 10.10
C LEU A 33 -11.89 -3.09 9.56
N ALA A 34 -12.26 -4.21 10.14
CA ALA A 34 -13.55 -4.86 9.93
C ALA A 34 -14.06 -5.40 11.26
N GLU A 35 -15.37 -5.46 11.39
CA GLU A 35 -16.05 -5.99 12.57
C GLU A 35 -17.05 -7.06 12.15
N ASP A 36 -17.14 -8.13 12.94
CA ASP A 36 -18.24 -9.08 12.89
C ASP A 36 -19.09 -8.90 14.16
N LEU A 37 -20.42 -8.98 14.03
CA LEU A 37 -21.36 -8.81 15.13
C LEU A 37 -21.52 -10.10 15.96
N ASP A 38 -20.93 -11.20 15.50
CA ASP A 38 -20.96 -12.48 16.19
C ASP A 38 -20.06 -12.50 17.44
N SER A 39 -20.38 -13.39 18.39
CA SER A 39 -19.65 -13.54 19.65
C SER A 39 -18.59 -14.63 19.60
N GLY A 40 -17.53 -14.48 20.39
CA GLY A 40 -16.46 -15.47 20.51
C GLY A 40 -15.58 -15.53 19.26
N VAL A 41 -15.20 -16.73 18.83
CA VAL A 41 -14.33 -16.92 17.65
C VAL A 41 -14.96 -16.45 16.35
N ASN A 42 -16.29 -16.49 16.24
CA ASN A 42 -17.02 -15.98 15.07
C ASN A 42 -16.93 -14.45 14.98
N GLY A 43 -16.63 -13.76 16.08
CA GLY A 43 -16.36 -12.32 16.10
C GLY A 43 -14.94 -11.94 15.71
N LEU A 44 -14.03 -12.93 15.60
CA LEU A 44 -12.64 -12.68 15.23
C LEU A 44 -12.51 -12.64 13.70
N VAL A 45 -11.94 -11.55 13.22
CA VAL A 45 -11.79 -11.28 11.78
C VAL A 45 -10.33 -11.40 11.38
N MET A 46 -10.09 -12.10 10.28
CA MET A 46 -8.80 -12.18 9.60
C MET A 46 -8.82 -11.43 8.27
N PHE A 47 -7.72 -10.76 7.94
CA PHE A 47 -7.57 -10.02 6.69
C PHE A 47 -6.68 -10.77 5.68
N GLU A 48 -7.06 -10.73 4.41
CA GLU A 48 -6.35 -11.38 3.31
C GLU A 48 -6.38 -10.47 2.06
N ILE A 49 -5.22 -10.24 1.43
CA ILE A 49 -5.14 -9.57 0.13
C ILE A 49 -5.56 -10.57 -0.95
N LYS A 50 -6.54 -10.21 -1.78
CA LYS A 50 -7.12 -11.12 -2.80
C LYS A 50 -6.68 -10.84 -4.22
N GLU A 51 -6.47 -9.58 -4.58
CA GLU A 51 -6.35 -9.23 -6.00
C GLU A 51 -5.47 -8.00 -6.18
N SER A 52 -4.34 -8.16 -6.88
CA SER A 52 -3.60 -7.11 -7.60
C SER A 52 -2.44 -7.69 -8.42
N SER A 53 -1.94 -6.93 -9.40
CA SER A 53 -0.66 -7.18 -10.07
C SER A 53 0.57 -6.98 -9.15
N HIS A 54 0.36 -6.49 -7.92
CA HIS A 54 1.39 -6.02 -7.01
C HIS A 54 1.29 -6.65 -5.62
N MET A 55 0.66 -7.84 -5.52
CA MET A 55 0.46 -8.56 -4.25
C MET A 55 1.79 -8.86 -3.55
N ASP A 56 2.88 -9.00 -4.31
CA ASP A 56 4.22 -9.29 -3.76
C ASP A 56 4.89 -8.06 -3.13
N LEU A 57 4.35 -6.86 -3.32
CA LEU A 57 4.91 -5.61 -2.79
C LEU A 57 4.36 -5.25 -1.42
N LEU A 58 3.16 -5.75 -1.06
CA LEU A 58 2.48 -5.42 0.18
C LEU A 58 2.07 -6.69 0.92
N THR A 59 2.12 -6.62 2.25
CA THR A 59 1.60 -7.65 3.14
C THR A 59 0.68 -7.02 4.17
N ILE A 60 -0.32 -7.79 4.59
CA ILE A 60 -1.24 -7.41 5.66
C ILE A 60 -1.10 -8.41 6.80
N ASP A 61 -0.97 -7.89 8.02
CA ASP A 61 -1.09 -8.72 9.21
C ASP A 61 -2.53 -9.22 9.32
N PRO A 62 -2.77 -10.54 9.28
CA PRO A 62 -4.12 -11.07 9.22
C PRO A 62 -4.90 -10.78 10.50
N ILE A 63 -4.25 -10.57 11.65
CA ILE A 63 -4.93 -10.35 12.94
C ILE A 63 -5.07 -8.85 13.21
N THR A 64 -4.01 -8.08 13.00
CA THR A 64 -4.01 -6.65 13.38
C THR A 64 -4.47 -5.71 12.27
N GLY A 65 -4.61 -6.23 11.04
CA GLY A 65 -4.94 -5.46 9.84
C GLY A 65 -3.83 -4.48 9.43
N ALA A 66 -2.65 -4.54 10.04
CA ALA A 66 -1.56 -3.61 9.75
C ALA A 66 -0.95 -3.89 8.38
N VAL A 67 -0.83 -2.84 7.56
CA VAL A 67 -0.28 -2.95 6.20
C VAL A 67 1.21 -2.64 6.22
N ARG A 68 2.01 -3.49 5.59
CA ARG A 68 3.47 -3.36 5.49
C ARG A 68 3.95 -3.62 4.07
N THR A 69 5.15 -3.15 3.76
CA THR A 69 5.86 -3.56 2.53
C THR A 69 6.36 -4.99 2.65
N ALA A 70 6.27 -5.74 1.57
CA ALA A 70 6.84 -7.08 1.45
C ALA A 70 8.14 -7.08 0.64
N ALA A 71 8.33 -6.11 -0.25
CA ALA A 71 9.52 -5.95 -1.08
C ALA A 71 9.99 -4.49 -1.09
N ALA A 72 11.17 -4.26 -1.69
CA ALA A 72 11.66 -2.92 -1.98
C ALA A 72 10.76 -2.25 -3.01
N LEU A 73 10.58 -0.94 -2.88
CA LEU A 73 9.75 -0.13 -3.76
C LEU A 73 10.65 0.78 -4.59
N ASP A 74 10.20 1.08 -5.79
CA ASP A 74 10.90 1.92 -6.77
C ASP A 74 9.83 2.80 -7.43
N TYR A 75 9.85 4.10 -7.15
CA TYR A 75 8.85 5.06 -7.61
C TYR A 75 8.85 5.17 -9.14
N GLU A 76 10.04 5.13 -9.76
CA GLU A 76 10.24 5.12 -11.20
C GLU A 76 9.55 3.94 -11.88
N GLN A 77 9.46 2.79 -11.20
CA GLN A 77 8.77 1.62 -11.71
C GLN A 77 7.26 1.66 -11.42
N ILE A 78 6.87 2.01 -10.18
CA ILE A 78 5.48 1.99 -9.71
C ILE A 78 5.26 3.15 -8.74
N ALA A 79 4.37 4.08 -9.11
CA ALA A 79 4.02 5.22 -8.26
C ALA A 79 2.86 4.96 -7.28
N GLU A 80 1.97 4.00 -7.60
CA GLU A 80 0.79 3.70 -6.78
C GLU A 80 0.48 2.19 -6.83
N ILE A 81 0.19 1.62 -5.65
CA ILE A 81 -0.17 0.22 -5.47
C ILE A 81 -1.62 0.15 -5.02
N ASN A 82 -2.47 -0.49 -5.84
CA ASN A 82 -3.88 -0.68 -5.55
C ASN A 82 -4.17 -2.18 -5.41
N VAL A 83 -4.67 -2.58 -4.24
CA VAL A 83 -5.01 -3.98 -3.94
C VAL A 83 -6.40 -4.11 -3.32
N LEU A 84 -7.04 -5.27 -3.51
CA LEU A 84 -8.30 -5.59 -2.85
C LEU A 84 -8.07 -6.47 -1.64
N VAL A 85 -8.72 -6.12 -0.52
CA VAL A 85 -8.64 -6.82 0.76
C VAL A 85 -9.98 -7.48 1.07
N SER A 86 -9.94 -8.75 1.46
CA SER A 86 -11.08 -9.49 1.99
C SER A 86 -10.94 -9.71 3.49
N ALA A 87 -12.08 -9.71 4.20
CA ALA A 87 -12.16 -10.06 5.60
C ALA A 87 -12.86 -11.41 5.75
N VAL A 88 -12.37 -12.26 6.65
CA VAL A 88 -12.87 -13.62 6.87
C VAL A 88 -13.04 -13.83 8.37
N ASP A 89 -14.19 -14.32 8.82
CA ASP A 89 -14.35 -14.70 10.21
C ASP A 89 -13.63 -16.02 10.53
N LEU A 90 -13.47 -16.32 11.82
CA LEU A 90 -12.94 -17.60 12.29
C LEU A 90 -14.05 -18.61 12.66
N GLY A 91 -15.24 -18.44 12.09
CA GLY A 91 -16.36 -19.36 12.29
C GLY A 91 -16.16 -20.71 11.60
N GLN A 92 -16.97 -21.70 11.98
CA GLN A 92 -17.12 -22.97 11.26
C GLN A 92 -18.60 -23.18 10.90
N PRO A 93 -19.00 -23.02 9.63
CA PRO A 93 -18.18 -22.61 8.47
C PRO A 93 -17.74 -21.14 8.54
N SER A 94 -16.58 -20.82 7.95
CA SER A 94 -16.06 -19.45 7.91
C SER A 94 -16.79 -18.62 6.86
N LEU A 95 -17.26 -17.42 7.20
CA LEU A 95 -17.87 -16.48 6.26
C LEU A 95 -16.87 -15.39 5.87
N ARG A 96 -16.99 -14.94 4.61
CA ARG A 96 -16.23 -13.81 4.07
C ARG A 96 -17.11 -12.57 4.05
N SER A 97 -16.48 -11.39 4.06
CA SER A 97 -17.17 -10.13 3.83
C SER A 97 -17.87 -10.14 2.47
N GLU A 98 -19.08 -9.58 2.41
CA GLU A 98 -19.83 -9.45 1.15
C GLU A 98 -19.11 -8.53 0.15
N THR A 99 -18.39 -7.53 0.66
CA THR A 99 -17.62 -6.56 -0.14
C THR A 99 -16.13 -6.72 0.08
N LEU A 100 -15.35 -6.32 -0.92
CA LEU A 100 -13.90 -6.17 -0.82
C LEU A 100 -13.56 -4.71 -0.54
N ALA A 101 -12.62 -4.46 0.36
CA ALA A 101 -12.10 -3.12 0.61
C ALA A 101 -10.96 -2.81 -0.37
N SER A 102 -10.94 -1.59 -0.93
CA SER A 102 -9.85 -1.11 -1.77
C SER A 102 -8.76 -0.48 -0.92
N LEU A 103 -7.53 -0.99 -1.04
CA LEU A 103 -6.34 -0.45 -0.41
C LEU A 103 -5.48 0.25 -1.47
N GLN A 104 -5.32 1.56 -1.32
CA GLN A 104 -4.56 2.43 -2.22
C GLN A 104 -3.32 2.95 -1.48
N VAL A 105 -2.14 2.59 -1.96
CA VAL A 105 -0.86 2.98 -1.34
C VAL A 105 -0.07 3.79 -2.34
N ARG A 106 0.19 5.05 -2.00
CA ARG A 106 1.02 5.95 -2.81
C ARG A 106 2.47 5.86 -2.40
N ILE A 107 3.33 5.63 -3.38
CA ILE A 107 4.77 5.64 -3.18
C ILE A 107 5.21 7.11 -3.28
N LYS A 108 5.97 7.56 -2.30
CA LYS A 108 6.57 8.89 -2.30
C LYS A 108 7.95 8.79 -2.93
N ASP A 109 8.09 9.56 -4.00
CA ASP A 109 9.35 9.88 -4.67
C ASP A 109 10.33 10.52 -3.67
N VAL A 110 11.49 9.92 -3.61
CA VAL A 110 12.70 10.38 -2.96
C VAL A 110 13.72 10.56 -4.08
N ASN A 111 14.19 11.79 -4.30
CA ASN A 111 15.14 12.10 -5.36
C ASN A 111 16.47 11.32 -5.21
N ASP A 112 16.51 10.12 -5.77
CA ASP A 112 17.62 9.17 -5.79
C ASP A 112 18.11 8.87 -7.22
N CYS A 113 17.43 9.43 -8.23
CA CYS A 113 17.85 9.52 -9.62
C CYS A 113 18.51 10.89 -9.93
N PRO A 114 19.84 11.05 -9.70
CA PRO A 114 20.53 12.29 -10.06
C PRO A 114 20.45 12.54 -11.57
N PRO A 115 20.38 13.81 -12.01
CA PRO A 115 20.28 14.13 -13.43
C PRO A 115 21.51 13.63 -14.18
N VAL A 116 21.27 12.82 -15.22
CA VAL A 116 22.30 12.37 -16.15
C VAL A 116 22.43 13.41 -17.27
N PHE A 117 23.57 14.09 -17.35
CA PHE A 117 23.86 14.99 -18.46
C PHE A 117 24.05 14.18 -19.74
N SER A 118 23.40 14.60 -20.83
CA SER A 118 23.51 13.94 -22.13
C SER A 118 24.91 14.07 -22.75
N HIS A 119 25.66 15.10 -22.35
CA HIS A 119 27.02 15.35 -22.80
C HIS A 119 27.88 15.79 -21.62
N ASN A 120 29.14 15.35 -21.60
CA ASN A 120 30.12 15.78 -20.61
C ASN A 120 30.47 17.28 -20.75
N ILE A 121 30.22 17.87 -21.92
CA ILE A 121 30.55 19.27 -22.24
C ILE A 121 29.42 19.85 -23.11
N TYR A 122 28.96 21.04 -22.75
CA TYR A 122 28.05 21.84 -23.57
C TYR A 122 28.78 23.09 -24.07
N ASN A 123 28.84 23.28 -25.39
CA ASN A 123 29.42 24.47 -26.00
C ASN A 123 28.30 25.41 -26.45
N ALA A 124 28.37 26.68 -26.05
CA ALA A 124 27.42 27.71 -26.46
C ALA A 124 28.17 29.00 -26.85
N THR A 125 27.69 29.68 -27.88
CA THR A 125 28.20 30.99 -28.33
C THR A 125 27.18 32.07 -28.04
N VAL A 126 27.57 33.11 -27.29
CA VAL A 126 26.71 34.25 -26.99
C VAL A 126 26.94 35.33 -28.05
N VAL A 127 25.85 35.82 -28.65
CA VAL A 127 25.88 36.93 -29.61
C VAL A 127 25.32 38.17 -28.92
N PHE A 128 26.07 39.28 -28.95
CA PHE A 128 25.60 40.56 -28.42
C PHE A 128 24.90 41.37 -29.52
N PRO A 129 23.77 42.03 -29.24
CA PRO A 129 23.15 42.95 -30.19
C PRO A 129 24.00 44.23 -30.32
N THR A 130 24.18 44.68 -31.57
CA THR A 130 24.84 45.93 -31.96
C THR A 130 23.93 47.13 -31.84
#